data_AF-A0A961FRP8-F1
#
_entry.id   AF-A0A961FRP8-F1
#
_cell.length_a   1.000
_cell.length_b   1.000
_cell.length_c   1.000
_cell.angle_alpha   90.00
_cell.angle_beta   90.00
_cell.angle_gamma   90.00
#
_symmetry.space_group_name_H-M   'P 1'
#
loop_
_entity.id
_entity.type
_entity.pdbx_description
1 polymer ?
#
loop_
_entity_poly.entity_id
_entity_poly.type
_entity_poly.pdbx_seq_one_letter_code
_entity_poly.pdbx_strand_id
1 'polypeptide(L)'
;MTIPHQTVFDAEGNPTAALISWDDFQIIRAELEDAEDAPLSPQWRAEIERRVKDVDEGRAKLIPHEEVVTSVREKLQEVRRTKQP
;
A
#
# COMPACT_ATOMS: atom_id res chain seq x y z
N MET A 1 11.74 14.77 -1.57
CA MET A 1 11.82 15.75 -0.46
C MET A 1 12.72 15.18 0.62
N THR A 2 13.54 16.01 1.26
CA THR A 2 14.32 15.62 2.45
C THR A 2 13.81 16.41 3.63
N ILE A 3 13.49 15.73 4.73
CA ILE A 3 12.83 16.33 5.89
C ILE A 3 13.73 16.17 7.11
N PRO A 4 14.07 17.28 7.79
CA PRO A 4 14.76 17.21 9.07
C PRO A 4 13.94 16.40 10.07
N HIS A 5 14.55 15.39 10.68
CA HIS A 5 13.90 14.56 11.69
C HIS A 5 14.91 14.06 12.70
N GLN A 6 14.41 13.70 13.88
CA GLN A 6 15.16 12.96 14.88
C GLN A 6 14.68 11.50 14.88
N THR A 7 15.60 10.56 14.73
CA THR A 7 15.28 9.12 14.80
C THR A 7 15.25 8.66 16.26
N VAL A 8 14.18 7.94 16.62
CA VAL A 8 14.03 7.26 17.90
C VAL A 8 14.35 5.77 17.69
N PHE A 9 15.19 5.21 18.56
CA PHE A 9 15.63 3.82 18.49
C PHE A 9 15.09 3.02 19.68
N ASP A 10 14.85 1.72 19.49
CA ASP A 10 14.54 0.78 20.58
C ASP A 10 15.81 0.42 21.40
N ALA A 11 15.65 -0.49 22.38
CA ALA A 11 16.73 -0.94 23.24
C ALA A 11 17.80 -1.75 22.49
N GLU A 12 17.42 -2.36 21.37
CA GLU A 12 18.28 -3.16 20.49
C GLU A 12 18.97 -2.30 19.40
N GLY A 13 18.68 -1.00 19.35
CA GLY A 13 19.25 -0.05 18.41
C GLY A 13 18.56 0.02 17.04
N ASN A 14 17.37 -0.57 16.89
CA ASN A 14 16.58 -0.45 15.67
C ASN A 14 15.73 0.83 15.67
N PRO A 15 15.60 1.53 14.53
CA PRO A 15 14.75 2.71 14.44
C PRO A 15 13.27 2.34 14.56
N THR A 16 12.54 3.04 15.43
CA THR A 16 11.11 2.79 15.68
C THR A 16 10.22 3.98 15.36
N ALA A 17 10.74 5.20 15.41
CA ALA A 17 10.00 6.40 15.02
C ALA A 17 10.94 7.49 14.48
N ALA A 18 10.36 8.44 13.74
CA ALA A 18 11.00 9.69 13.35
C ALA A 18 10.15 10.85 13.89
N LEU A 19 10.76 11.71 14.71
CA LEU A 19 10.14 12.92 15.21
C LEU A 19 10.41 14.04 14.21
N ILE A 20 9.35 14.64 13.69
CA ILE A 20 9.38 15.80 12.79
C ILE A 20 8.65 16.98 13.42
N SER A 21 8.87 18.17 12.88
CA SER A 21 8.09 19.34 13.28
C SER A 21 6.62 19.17 12.88
N TRP A 22 5.73 19.86 13.58
CA TRP A 22 4.31 19.85 13.23
C TRP A 22 4.06 20.46 11.85
N ASP A 23 4.81 21.51 11.49
CA ASP A 23 4.68 22.18 10.20
C ASP A 23 5.10 21.25 9.05
N ASP A 24 6.22 20.52 9.21
CA ASP A 24 6.66 19.52 8.24
C ASP A 24 5.62 18.40 8.10
N PHE A 25 5.03 17.95 9.21
CA PHE A 25 3.96 16.95 9.18
C PHE A 25 2.76 17.41 8.36
N GLN A 26 2.32 18.66 8.50
CA GLN A 26 1.20 19.21 7.72
C GLN A 26 1.52 19.26 6.22
N ILE A 27 2.75 19.62 5.85
CA ILE A 27 3.18 19.62 4.45
C ILE A 27 3.12 18.21 3.85
N ILE A 28 3.71 17.23 4.53
CA ILE A 28 3.71 15.83 4.07
C ILE A 28 2.28 15.32 3.95
N ARG A 29 1.45 15.60 4.96
CA ARG A 29 0.06 15.16 4.97
C ARG A 29 -0.70 15.73 3.78
N ALA A 30 -0.57 17.02 3.49
CA ALA A 30 -1.22 17.65 2.35
C ALA A 30 -0.73 17.07 1.02
N GLU A 31 0.58 16.86 0.85
CA GLU A 31 1.12 16.21 -0.36
C GLU A 31 0.59 14.78 -0.56
N LEU A 32 0.41 14.02 0.53
CA LEU A 32 -0.15 12.68 0.48
C LEU A 32 -1.66 12.68 0.18
N GLU A 33 -2.42 13.61 0.77
CA GLU A 33 -3.84 13.79 0.46
C GLU A 33 -4.05 14.24 -1.00
N ASP A 34 -3.27 15.19 -1.49
CA ASP A 34 -3.31 15.63 -2.89
C ASP A 34 -2.89 14.52 -3.88
N ALA A 35 -2.06 13.57 -3.44
CA ALA A 35 -1.69 12.41 -4.23
C ALA A 35 -2.83 11.39 -4.37
N GLU A 36 -3.77 11.33 -3.43
CA GLU A 36 -4.96 10.46 -3.54
C GLU A 36 -5.92 10.96 -4.62
N ASP A 37 -6.03 12.28 -4.81
CA ASP A 37 -6.85 12.91 -5.85
C ASP A 37 -6.09 13.13 -7.18
N ALA A 38 -4.82 12.73 -7.25
CA ALA A 38 -4.02 12.90 -8.45
C ALA A 38 -4.57 12.06 -9.61
N PRO A 39 -4.71 12.64 -10.82
CA PRO A 39 -5.17 11.88 -11.97
C PRO A 39 -4.18 10.77 -12.29
N LEU A 40 -4.68 9.54 -12.45
CA LEU A 40 -3.88 8.40 -12.88
C LEU A 40 -3.07 8.76 -14.13
N SER A 41 -1.81 8.29 -14.16
CA SER A 41 -0.98 8.45 -15.35
C SER A 41 -1.67 7.84 -16.58
N PRO A 42 -1.43 8.37 -17.79
CA PRO A 42 -2.04 7.83 -19.01
C PRO A 42 -1.79 6.34 -19.21
N GLN A 43 -0.63 5.83 -18.78
CA GLN A 43 -0.26 4.42 -18.85
C GLN A 43 -1.13 3.56 -17.93
N TRP A 44 -1.35 3.99 -16.68
CA TRP A 44 -2.23 3.27 -15.75
C TRP A 44 -3.69 3.32 -16.17
N ARG A 45 -4.15 4.45 -16.72
CA ARG A 45 -5.50 4.56 -17.28
C ARG A 45 -5.70 3.57 -18.44
N ALA A 46 -4.77 3.53 -19.39
CA ALA A 46 -4.82 2.60 -20.52
C ALA A 46 -4.79 1.13 -20.07
N GLU A 47 -3.99 0.80 -19.03
CA GLU A 47 -3.96 -0.55 -18.46
C GLU A 47 -5.31 -0.95 -17.84
N ILE A 48 -5.94 -0.04 -17.08
CA ILE A 48 -7.26 -0.29 -16.49
C ILE A 48 -8.31 -0.49 -17.58
N GLU A 49 -8.34 0.39 -18.59
CA GLU A 49 -9.26 0.28 -19.73
C GLU A 49 -9.07 -1.05 -20.46
N ARG A 50 -7.82 -1.48 -20.70
CA ARG A 50 -7.53 -2.78 -21.30
C ARG A 50 -8.07 -3.93 -20.44
N ARG A 51 -7.84 -3.91 -19.13
CA ARG A 51 -8.31 -4.96 -18.21
C ARG A 51 -9.83 -5.03 -18.12
N VAL A 52 -10.51 -3.88 -18.07
CA VAL A 52 -11.98 -3.82 -18.09
C VAL A 52 -12.51 -4.45 -19.37
N LYS A 53 -11.94 -4.07 -20.53
CA LYS A 53 -12.31 -4.68 -21.82
C LYS A 53 -12.08 -6.19 -21.84
N ASP A 54 -10.97 -6.68 -21.29
CA ASP A 54 -10.71 -8.12 -21.20
C ASP A 54 -11.76 -8.84 -20.34
N VAL A 55 -12.30 -8.19 -19.30
CA VAL A 55 -13.41 -8.73 -18.49
C VAL A 55 -14.71 -8.77 -19.31
N ASP A 56 -15.06 -7.66 -19.96
CA ASP A 56 -16.30 -7.55 -20.74
C ASP A 56 -16.35 -8.54 -21.91
N GLU A 57 -15.20 -8.80 -22.54
CA GLU A 57 -15.06 -9.76 -23.63
C GLU A 57 -14.84 -11.21 -23.15
N GLY A 58 -14.83 -11.46 -21.84
CA GLY A 58 -14.61 -12.79 -21.27
C GLY A 58 -13.19 -13.35 -21.50
N ARG A 59 -12.23 -12.49 -21.81
CA ARG A 59 -10.80 -12.84 -21.99
C ARG A 59 -10.04 -12.85 -20.66
N ALA A 60 -10.56 -12.21 -19.62
CA ALA A 60 -9.97 -12.20 -18.29
C ALA A 60 -10.35 -13.44 -17.47
N LYS A 61 -9.37 -14.00 -16.75
CA LYS A 61 -9.61 -15.01 -15.71
C LYS A 61 -10.04 -14.31 -14.42
N LEU A 62 -11.31 -14.41 -14.08
CA LEU A 62 -11.85 -13.92 -12.82
C LEU A 62 -11.67 -14.95 -11.70
N ILE A 63 -11.54 -14.47 -10.47
CA ILE A 63 -11.47 -15.31 -9.27
C ILE A 63 -12.67 -14.93 -8.39
N PRO A 64 -13.50 -15.90 -7.97
CA PRO A 64 -14.60 -15.64 -7.05
C PRO A 64 -14.11 -15.00 -5.75
N HIS A 65 -14.92 -14.10 -5.19
CA HIS A 65 -14.59 -13.38 -3.97
C HIS A 65 -14.26 -14.33 -2.80
N GLU A 66 -15.03 -15.40 -2.63
CA GLU A 66 -14.83 -16.34 -1.52
C GLU A 66 -13.47 -17.05 -1.60
N GLU A 67 -13.01 -17.38 -2.81
CA GLU A 67 -11.69 -17.98 -3.04
C GLU A 67 -10.57 -17.00 -2.66
N VAL A 68 -10.71 -15.72 -3.03
CA VAL A 68 -9.75 -14.67 -2.66
C VAL A 68 -9.68 -14.53 -1.14
N VAL A 69 -10.82 -14.38 -0.46
CA VAL A 69 -10.85 -14.19 1.00
C VAL A 69 -10.28 -15.40 1.73
N THR A 70 -10.61 -16.61 1.27
CA THR A 70 -10.11 -17.85 1.87
C THR A 70 -8.58 -17.93 1.74
N SER A 71 -8.06 -17.74 0.53
CA SER A 71 -6.61 -17.81 0.27
C SER A 71 -5.81 -16.75 1.04
N VAL A 72 -6.36 -15.55 1.20
CA VAL A 72 -5.75 -14.49 2.01
C VAL A 72 -5.70 -14.88 3.49
N ARG A 73 -6.79 -15.43 4.04
CA ARG A 73 -6.84 -15.88 5.44
C ARG A 73 -5.83 -17.00 5.70
N GLU A 74 -5.74 -17.98 4.81
CA GLU A 74 -4.79 -19.08 4.93
C GLU A 74 -3.34 -18.57 4.94
N LYS A 75 -2.97 -17.70 4.00
CA LYS A 75 -1.64 -17.07 3.96
C LYS A 75 -1.33 -16.28 5.23
N LEU A 76 -2.30 -15.54 5.78
CA LEU A 76 -2.09 -14.80 7.02
C LEU A 76 -1.88 -15.74 8.22
N GLN A 77 -2.56 -16.89 8.26
CA GLN A 77 -2.33 -17.89 9.30
C GLN A 77 -0.95 -18.55 9.16
N GLU A 78 -0.50 -18.84 7.95
CA GLU A 78 0.84 -19.36 7.68
C GLU A 78 1.94 -18.40 8.13
N VAL A 79 1.81 -17.11 7.78
CA VAL A 79 2.74 -16.05 8.23
C VAL A 79 2.76 -15.92 9.75
N ARG A 80 1.62 -16.08 10.42
CA ARG A 80 1.56 -16.06 11.90
C ARG A 80 2.24 -17.26 12.53
N ARG A 81 2.05 -18.47 11.97
CA ARG A 81 2.70 -19.69 12.45
C ARG A 81 4.22 -19.67 12.27
N THR A 82 4.70 -19.07 11.18
CA THR A 82 6.14 -18.94 10.90
C THR A 82 6.82 -17.83 11.71
N LYS A 83 6.06 -16.87 12.25
CA LYS A 83 6.57 -15.82 13.14
C LYS A 83 6.45 -16.12 14.64
N GLN A 84 5.78 -17.21 15.04
CA GLN A 84 5.75 -17.65 16.43
C GLN A 84 6.94 -18.60 16.67
N PRO A 85 7.86 -18.29 17.61
CA PRO A 85 9.00 -19.14 17.94
C PRO A 85 8.58 -20.47 18.57
#